data_AF-A0A1F5I6X5-F1
#
_entry.id   AF-A0A1F5I6X5-F1
#
_cell.length_a   1.000
_cell.length_b   1.000
_cell.length_c   1.000
_cell.angle_alpha   90.00
_cell.angle_beta   90.00
_cell.angle_gamma   90.00
#
_symmetry.space_group_name_H-M   'P 1'
#
loop_
_entity.id
_entity.type
_entity.pdbx_description
1 polymer ?
#
loop_
_entity_poly.entity_id
_entity_poly.type
_entity_poly.pdbx_seq_one_letter_code
_entity_poly.pdbx_strand_id
1 'polypeptide(L)'
;MNLITNWDPIISILVFIVSSILALFLYYRTGRHELVDDEILFDSSIIGLIGALVGGRITDFALRPDFYGFSLSKLFFFNVYGGFDWYGAILGLVVAIFLLLRKRNINFWFILDLISVPLVFAAILVSIANYLIFNSRVALIYAVVLLIIFWTLKRLAKIKRNYGFFFSTVLILVSLLNISMFRLVEAKYKVFGKAEYNLLLPIFVLIVSTLLFYLLSARKFKDDLKNLMGLIILGLFKLKRILTSFSEANQVARVILLSPLYLSKFTFDLVKLVGKEIQLSLSELAQVFGVKK
;
A
#
# COMPACT_ATOMS: atom_id res chain seq x y z
N MET A 1 21.91 -8.92 30.89
CA MET A 1 22.29 -9.99 29.94
C MET A 1 21.07 -10.85 29.66
N ASN A 2 20.11 -10.34 28.87
CA ASN A 2 18.88 -11.02 28.44
C ASN A 2 18.81 -10.97 26.90
N LEU A 3 19.81 -11.52 26.22
CA LEU A 3 19.94 -11.40 24.76
C LEU A 3 19.40 -12.62 23.98
N ILE A 4 18.80 -13.61 24.67
CA ILE A 4 18.41 -14.90 24.05
C ILE A 4 16.90 -15.21 24.19
N THR A 5 16.12 -14.47 24.98
CA THR A 5 14.70 -14.80 25.21
C THR A 5 13.71 -14.01 24.37
N ASN A 6 14.16 -13.02 23.58
CA ASN A 6 13.25 -12.20 22.78
C ASN A 6 13.11 -12.77 21.36
N TRP A 7 12.09 -13.61 21.16
CA TRP A 7 11.77 -14.21 19.86
C TRP A 7 11.18 -13.20 18.86
N ASP A 8 10.80 -12.01 19.33
CA ASP A 8 10.12 -10.97 18.54
C ASP A 8 10.82 -10.62 17.22
N PRO A 9 12.16 -10.41 17.15
CA PRO A 9 12.83 -10.10 15.89
C PRO A 9 12.79 -11.28 14.91
N ILE A 10 12.92 -12.52 15.42
CA ILE A 10 12.86 -13.74 14.61
C ILE A 10 11.45 -13.90 14.04
N ILE A 11 10.43 -13.72 14.86
CA ILE A 11 9.02 -13.80 14.43
C ILE A 11 8.73 -12.71 13.39
N SER A 12 9.22 -11.48 13.60
CA SER A 12 9.05 -10.39 12.63
C SER A 12 9.68 -10.71 11.27
N ILE A 13 10.88 -11.29 11.25
CA ILE A 13 11.55 -11.75 10.01
C ILE A 13 10.74 -12.86 9.34
N LEU A 14 10.29 -13.86 10.10
CA LEU A 14 9.48 -14.96 9.56
C LEU A 14 8.18 -14.45 8.94
N VAL A 15 7.48 -13.52 9.61
CA VAL A 15 6.27 -12.91 9.05
C VAL A 15 6.58 -12.15 7.78
N PHE A 16 7.68 -11.39 7.74
CA PHE A 16 8.08 -10.67 6.53
C PHE A 16 8.31 -11.62 5.35
N ILE A 17 8.99 -12.75 5.58
CA ILE A 17 9.23 -13.79 4.56
C ILE A 17 7.90 -14.39 4.09
N VAL A 18 7.05 -14.84 5.03
CA VAL A 18 5.74 -15.44 4.69
C VAL A 18 4.85 -14.46 3.92
N SER A 19 4.81 -13.19 4.36
CA SER A 19 4.05 -12.13 3.69
C SER A 19 4.55 -11.89 2.27
N SER A 20 5.87 -11.92 2.07
CA SER A 20 6.50 -11.77 0.75
C SER A 20 6.20 -12.96 -0.17
N ILE A 21 6.23 -14.19 0.34
CA ILE A 21 5.86 -15.39 -0.41
C ILE A 21 4.38 -15.32 -0.85
N LEU A 22 3.48 -14.89 0.05
CA LEU A 22 2.07 -14.73 -0.28
C LEU A 22 1.84 -13.62 -1.32
N ALA A 23 2.56 -12.51 -1.24
CA ALA A 23 2.51 -11.48 -2.27
C ALA A 23 3.04 -11.99 -3.62
N LEU A 24 4.13 -12.75 -3.64
CA LEU A 24 4.61 -13.41 -4.86
C LEU A 24 3.55 -14.37 -5.41
N PHE A 25 2.95 -15.21 -4.58
CA PHE A 25 1.87 -16.10 -5.01
C PHE A 25 0.71 -15.35 -5.65
N LEU A 26 0.24 -14.26 -5.04
CA LEU A 26 -0.81 -13.42 -5.60
C LEU A 26 -0.37 -12.76 -6.92
N TYR A 27 0.87 -12.29 -6.99
CA TYR A 27 1.44 -11.71 -8.21
C TYR A 27 1.44 -12.72 -9.37
N TYR A 28 1.91 -13.95 -9.16
CA TYR A 28 1.85 -15.00 -10.18
C TYR A 28 0.41 -15.37 -10.55
N ARG A 29 -0.48 -15.49 -9.57
CA ARG A 29 -1.88 -15.81 -9.81
C ARG A 29 -2.55 -14.76 -10.70
N THR A 30 -2.36 -13.47 -10.39
CA THR A 30 -2.92 -12.38 -11.19
C THR A 30 -2.23 -12.28 -12.54
N GLY A 31 -0.91 -12.42 -12.61
CA GLY A 31 -0.17 -12.42 -13.87
C GLY A 31 -0.65 -13.50 -14.85
N ARG A 32 -0.83 -14.74 -14.37
CA ARG A 32 -1.37 -15.85 -15.17
C ARG A 32 -2.82 -15.62 -15.60
N HIS A 33 -3.65 -15.04 -14.74
CA HIS A 33 -5.02 -14.67 -15.09
C HIS A 33 -5.05 -13.64 -16.23
N GLU A 34 -4.11 -12.70 -16.24
CA GLU A 34 -3.94 -11.70 -17.30
C GLU A 34 -3.05 -12.18 -18.46
N LEU A 35 -2.78 -13.49 -18.55
CA LEU A 35 -2.03 -14.12 -19.64
C LEU A 35 -0.60 -13.58 -19.82
N VAL A 36 0.06 -13.20 -18.73
CA VAL A 36 1.49 -12.82 -18.73
C VAL A 36 2.35 -14.08 -18.68
N ASP A 37 3.39 -14.13 -19.52
CA ASP A 37 4.33 -15.26 -19.54
C ASP A 37 5.02 -15.45 -18.17
N ASP A 38 5.10 -16.70 -17.72
CA ASP A 38 5.72 -17.05 -16.44
C ASP A 38 7.19 -16.59 -16.35
N GLU A 39 7.92 -16.56 -17.48
CA GLU A 39 9.30 -16.05 -17.53
C GLU A 39 9.36 -14.56 -17.16
N ILE A 40 8.42 -13.75 -17.65
CA ILE A 40 8.37 -12.32 -17.35
C ILE A 40 8.05 -12.10 -15.86
N LEU A 41 7.11 -12.88 -15.32
CA LEU A 41 6.74 -12.82 -13.90
C LEU A 41 7.94 -13.22 -13.01
N PHE A 42 8.66 -14.27 -13.39
CA PHE A 42 9.86 -14.71 -12.68
C PHE A 42 10.97 -13.66 -12.74
N ASP A 43 11.35 -13.23 -13.94
CA ASP A 43 12.42 -12.27 -14.12
C ASP A 43 12.14 -10.94 -13.42
N SER A 44 10.91 -10.43 -13.54
CA SER A 44 10.54 -9.18 -12.88
C SER A 44 10.53 -9.30 -11.35
N SER A 45 10.16 -10.46 -10.79
CA SER A 45 10.22 -10.69 -9.35
C SER A 45 11.67 -10.74 -8.83
N ILE A 46 12.57 -11.47 -9.51
CA ILE A 46 13.97 -11.60 -9.11
C ILE A 46 14.73 -10.29 -9.32
N ILE A 47 14.62 -9.69 -10.51
CA ILE A 47 15.30 -8.44 -10.83
C ILE A 47 14.72 -7.29 -9.99
N GLY A 48 13.42 -7.28 -9.74
CA GLY A 48 12.77 -6.33 -8.85
C GLY A 48 13.28 -6.46 -7.41
N LEU A 49 13.47 -7.67 -6.90
CA LEU A 49 14.03 -7.92 -5.57
C LEU A 49 15.49 -7.44 -5.47
N ILE A 50 16.33 -7.76 -6.46
CA ILE A 50 17.72 -7.28 -6.52
C ILE A 50 17.72 -5.75 -6.59
N GLY A 51 16.89 -5.16 -7.44
CA GLY A 51 16.71 -3.72 -7.56
C GLY A 51 16.29 -3.06 -6.24
N ALA A 52 15.37 -3.68 -5.51
CA ALA A 52 14.92 -3.19 -4.21
C ALA A 52 16.05 -3.20 -3.17
N LEU A 53 16.83 -4.28 -3.12
CA LEU A 53 17.95 -4.40 -2.19
C LEU A 53 19.03 -3.35 -2.47
N VAL A 54 19.40 -3.18 -3.74
CA VAL A 54 20.42 -2.22 -4.16
C VAL A 54 19.93 -0.78 -3.98
N GLY A 55 18.71 -0.47 -4.44
CA GLY A 55 18.12 0.86 -4.34
C GLY A 55 17.92 1.30 -2.90
N GLY A 56 17.36 0.43 -2.05
CA GLY A 56 17.19 0.73 -0.63
C GLY A 56 18.50 1.03 0.08
N ARG A 57 19.59 0.37 -0.32
CA ARG A 57 20.92 0.62 0.24
C ARG A 57 21.53 1.94 -0.24
N ILE A 58 21.51 2.17 -1.56
CA ILE A 58 22.08 3.39 -2.15
C ILE A 58 21.35 4.63 -1.62
N THR A 59 20.02 4.57 -1.52
CA THR A 59 19.22 5.69 -1.02
C THR A 59 19.45 5.94 0.48
N ASP A 60 19.52 4.90 1.32
CA ASP A 60 19.84 5.10 2.75
C ASP A 60 21.21 5.76 2.94
N PHE A 61 22.21 5.35 2.14
CA PHE A 61 23.54 5.95 2.14
C PHE A 61 23.51 7.42 1.68
N ALA A 62 22.78 7.71 0.59
CA ALA A 62 22.71 9.05 0.01
C ALA A 62 21.95 10.05 0.89
N LEU A 63 20.88 9.61 1.57
CA LEU A 63 20.03 10.50 2.38
C LEU A 63 20.57 10.78 3.79
N ARG A 64 21.60 10.03 4.23
CA ARG A 64 22.24 10.16 5.55
C ARG A 64 23.74 10.43 5.45
N PRO A 65 24.18 11.49 4.76
CA PRO A 65 25.61 11.80 4.68
C PRO A 65 26.22 12.09 6.04
N ASP A 66 25.45 12.61 7.00
CA ASP A 66 25.94 12.89 8.35
C ASP A 66 26.34 11.61 9.12
N PHE A 67 25.69 10.48 8.80
CA PHE A 67 26.00 9.19 9.43
C PHE A 67 27.11 8.44 8.67
N TYR A 68 27.05 8.45 7.34
CA TYR A 68 27.95 7.66 6.50
C TYR A 68 29.23 8.40 6.09
N GLY A 69 29.25 9.74 6.12
CA GLY A 69 30.39 10.57 5.72
C GLY A 69 30.86 10.31 4.29
N PHE A 70 29.97 9.85 3.40
CA PHE A 70 30.27 9.43 2.03
C PHE A 70 31.39 8.38 1.86
N SER A 71 31.66 7.59 2.90
CA SER A 71 32.67 6.52 2.80
C SER A 71 32.15 5.32 2.00
N LEU A 72 32.78 5.00 0.88
CA LEU A 72 32.42 3.87 0.02
C LEU A 72 32.49 2.52 0.75
N SER A 73 33.37 2.35 1.74
CA SER A 73 33.41 1.13 2.54
C SER A 73 32.09 0.93 3.30
N LYS A 74 31.54 2.01 3.87
CA LYS A 74 30.26 1.94 4.58
C LYS A 74 29.07 1.67 3.67
N LEU A 75 29.16 1.95 2.36
CA LEU A 75 28.11 1.61 1.40
C LEU A 75 27.98 0.07 1.26
N PHE A 76 29.11 -0.63 1.09
CA PHE A 76 29.14 -2.08 0.82
C PHE A 76 29.04 -2.96 2.08
N PHE A 77 29.55 -2.53 3.23
CA PHE A 77 29.48 -3.30 4.48
C PHE A 77 28.10 -3.20 5.14
N PHE A 78 27.09 -3.81 4.53
CA PHE A 78 25.69 -3.73 4.97
C PHE A 78 25.48 -4.32 6.39
N ASN A 79 26.22 -5.37 6.73
CA ASN A 79 26.06 -6.10 8.00
C ASN A 79 26.49 -5.29 9.24
N VAL A 80 27.36 -4.29 9.05
CA VAL A 80 27.96 -3.51 10.15
C VAL A 80 27.11 -2.28 10.50
N TYR A 81 26.41 -1.70 9.51
CA TYR A 81 25.74 -0.40 9.67
C TYR A 81 24.20 -0.46 9.60
N GLY A 82 23.61 -1.62 9.28
CA GLY A 82 22.19 -1.92 9.51
C GLY A 82 21.18 -0.97 8.86
N GLY A 83 21.50 -0.36 7.71
CA GLY A 83 20.68 0.67 7.08
C GLY A 83 20.02 0.23 5.77
N PHE A 84 18.71 0.45 5.65
CA PHE A 84 17.91 0.12 4.47
C PHE A 84 16.75 1.10 4.30
N ASP A 85 16.61 1.72 3.13
CA ASP A 85 15.56 2.71 2.86
C ASP A 85 14.35 2.12 2.14
N TRP A 86 13.14 2.36 2.66
CA TRP A 86 11.92 1.80 2.08
C TRP A 86 11.53 2.45 0.76
N TYR A 87 11.64 3.78 0.65
CA TYR A 87 11.33 4.48 -0.60
C TYR A 87 12.41 4.25 -1.65
N GLY A 88 13.67 4.13 -1.22
CA GLY A 88 14.79 3.69 -2.05
C GLY A 88 14.60 2.28 -2.60
N ALA A 89 14.06 1.36 -1.81
CA ALA A 89 13.75 0.01 -2.26
C ALA A 89 12.66 0.00 -3.34
N ILE A 90 11.60 0.79 -3.17
CA ILE A 90 10.56 0.94 -4.20
C ILE A 90 11.15 1.54 -5.48
N LEU A 91 11.96 2.60 -5.36
CA LEU A 91 12.61 3.24 -6.51
C LEU A 91 13.55 2.27 -7.25
N GLY A 92 14.37 1.52 -6.51
CA GLY A 92 15.26 0.52 -7.07
C GLY A 92 14.52 -0.61 -7.80
N LEU A 93 13.43 -1.10 -7.22
CA LEU A 93 12.54 -2.08 -7.86
C LEU A 93 11.96 -1.54 -9.18
N VAL A 94 11.41 -0.33 -9.15
CA VAL A 94 10.79 0.34 -10.30
C VAL A 94 11.82 0.53 -11.42
N VAL A 95 13.02 0.99 -11.11
CA VAL A 95 14.10 1.18 -12.10
C VAL A 95 14.58 -0.15 -12.68
N ALA A 96 14.77 -1.17 -11.85
CA ALA A 96 15.25 -2.48 -12.31
C ALA A 96 14.23 -3.16 -13.24
N ILE A 97 12.94 -3.13 -12.89
CA ILE A 97 11.86 -3.65 -13.73
C ILE A 97 11.73 -2.83 -15.01
N PHE A 98 11.88 -1.50 -14.96
CA PHE A 98 11.88 -0.66 -16.15
C PHE A 98 12.98 -1.07 -17.14
N LEU A 99 14.20 -1.29 -16.66
CA LEU A 99 15.32 -1.71 -17.51
C LEU A 99 15.12 -3.11 -18.12
N LEU A 100 14.55 -4.04 -17.35
CA LEU A 100 14.21 -5.38 -17.83
C LEU A 100 13.15 -5.31 -18.95
N LEU A 101 12.02 -4.67 -18.68
CA LEU A 101 10.87 -4.68 -19.57
C LEU A 101 11.11 -3.84 -20.84
N ARG A 102 11.93 -2.79 -20.73
CA ARG A 102 12.36 -2.01 -21.90
C ARG A 102 13.10 -2.86 -22.92
N LYS A 103 13.90 -3.84 -22.49
CA LYS A 103 14.60 -4.77 -23.40
C LYS A 103 13.64 -5.76 -24.09
N ARG A 104 12.49 -6.03 -23.47
CA ARG A 104 11.52 -7.05 -23.88
C ARG A 104 10.27 -6.48 -24.55
N ASN A 105 10.17 -5.16 -24.75
CA ASN A 105 9.00 -4.47 -25.34
C ASN A 105 7.66 -4.74 -24.62
N ILE A 106 7.71 -5.02 -23.32
CA ILE A 106 6.52 -5.25 -22.50
C ILE A 106 6.10 -3.92 -21.87
N ASN A 107 4.78 -3.71 -21.73
CA ASN A 107 4.28 -2.52 -21.07
C ASN A 107 4.67 -2.51 -19.58
N PHE A 108 5.60 -1.64 -19.24
CA PHE A 108 6.11 -1.47 -17.88
C PHE A 108 5.02 -1.15 -16.84
N TRP A 109 4.10 -0.25 -17.19
CA TRP A 109 3.05 0.20 -16.28
C TRP A 109 2.05 -0.90 -15.95
N PHE A 110 1.82 -1.80 -16.89
CA PHE A 110 0.98 -2.97 -16.68
C PHE A 110 1.58 -3.92 -15.63
N ILE A 111 2.88 -4.20 -15.72
CA ILE A 111 3.57 -5.04 -14.72
C ILE A 111 3.56 -4.37 -13.34
N LEU A 112 3.76 -3.04 -13.27
CA LEU A 112 3.67 -2.32 -11.99
C LEU A 112 2.27 -2.36 -11.37
N ASP A 113 1.22 -2.27 -12.19
CA ASP A 113 -0.16 -2.43 -11.72
C ASP A 113 -0.38 -3.82 -11.10
N LEU A 114 0.13 -4.87 -11.74
CA LEU A 114 0.07 -6.25 -11.24
C LEU A 114 0.79 -6.44 -9.89
N ILE A 115 1.92 -5.76 -9.69
CA ILE A 115 2.72 -5.86 -8.46
C ILE A 115 2.08 -5.06 -7.30
N SER A 116 1.39 -3.97 -7.62
CA SER A 116 0.92 -2.99 -6.62
C SER A 116 -0.03 -3.58 -5.57
N VAL A 117 -1.01 -4.37 -5.99
CA VAL A 117 -2.04 -4.94 -5.09
C VAL A 117 -1.48 -6.04 -4.17
N PRO A 118 -0.67 -7.00 -4.66
CA PRO A 118 0.04 -7.95 -3.79
C PRO A 118 0.95 -7.29 -2.76
N LEU A 119 1.64 -6.19 -3.10
CA LEU A 119 2.47 -5.47 -2.13
C LEU A 119 1.64 -4.85 -0.99
N VAL A 120 0.47 -4.28 -1.30
CA VAL A 120 -0.46 -3.80 -0.27
C VAL A 120 -0.89 -4.96 0.64
N PHE A 121 -1.16 -6.13 0.07
CA PHE A 121 -1.51 -7.32 0.86
C PHE A 121 -0.40 -7.75 1.82
N ALA A 122 0.85 -7.81 1.37
CA ALA A 122 1.98 -8.08 2.26
C ALA A 122 2.10 -7.02 3.37
N ALA A 123 1.92 -5.74 3.04
CA ALA A 123 1.97 -4.66 4.03
C ALA A 123 0.89 -4.78 5.11
N ILE A 124 -0.30 -5.28 4.77
CA ILE A 124 -1.36 -5.59 5.76
C ILE A 124 -0.87 -6.65 6.73
N LEU A 125 -0.33 -7.77 6.23
CA LEU A 125 0.14 -8.88 7.08
C LEU A 125 1.26 -8.44 8.02
N VAL A 126 2.23 -7.69 7.52
CA VAL A 126 3.31 -7.12 8.34
C VAL A 126 2.76 -6.15 9.40
N SER A 127 1.78 -5.32 9.05
CA SER A 127 1.16 -4.37 9.99
C SER A 127 0.38 -5.08 11.09
N ILE A 128 -0.36 -6.16 10.76
CA ILE A 128 -1.05 -6.99 11.74
C ILE A 128 -0.06 -7.64 12.69
N ALA A 129 1.03 -8.23 12.17
CA ALA A 129 2.03 -8.85 13.03
C ALA A 129 2.75 -7.85 13.92
N ASN A 130 3.07 -6.65 13.41
CA ASN A 130 3.66 -5.60 14.25
C ASN A 130 2.72 -5.16 15.38
N TYR A 131 1.40 -5.16 15.16
CA TYR A 131 0.44 -4.97 16.23
C TYR A 131 0.46 -6.13 17.23
N LEU A 132 0.47 -7.38 16.77
CA LEU A 132 0.44 -8.55 17.66
C LEU A 132 1.72 -8.71 18.49
N ILE A 133 2.89 -8.42 17.91
CA ILE A 133 4.20 -8.58 18.55
C ILE A 133 4.51 -7.39 19.45
N PHE A 134 4.35 -6.16 18.94
CA PHE A 134 4.78 -4.94 19.64
C PHE A 134 3.64 -4.16 20.28
N ASN A 135 2.40 -4.65 20.22
CA ASN A 135 1.18 -3.98 20.70
C ASN A 135 1.02 -2.54 20.15
N SER A 136 1.52 -2.30 18.93
CA SER A 136 1.55 -0.97 18.34
C SER A 136 0.20 -0.57 17.76
N ARG A 137 -0.49 0.36 18.43
CA ARG A 137 -1.78 0.92 17.95
C ARG A 137 -1.66 1.55 16.57
N VAL A 138 -0.50 2.15 16.28
CA VAL A 138 -0.21 2.71 14.97
C VAL A 138 -0.21 1.62 13.91
N ALA A 139 0.43 0.48 14.16
CA ALA A 139 0.44 -0.66 13.25
C ALA A 139 -0.97 -1.21 12.98
N LEU A 140 -1.85 -1.23 13.99
CA LEU A 140 -3.25 -1.61 13.81
C LEU A 140 -4.00 -0.63 12.87
N ILE A 141 -3.79 0.67 13.02
CA ILE A 141 -4.38 1.68 12.11
C ILE A 141 -3.88 1.47 10.69
N TYR A 142 -2.57 1.23 10.49
CA TYR A 142 -2.00 0.88 9.18
C TYR A 142 -2.69 -0.35 8.59
N ALA A 143 -2.83 -1.43 9.36
CA ALA A 143 -3.48 -2.66 8.90
C ALA A 143 -4.92 -2.41 8.42
N VAL A 144 -5.71 -1.68 9.20
CA VAL A 144 -7.11 -1.38 8.87
C VAL A 144 -7.23 -0.50 7.63
N VAL A 145 -6.44 0.58 7.53
CA VAL A 145 -6.50 1.48 6.37
C VAL A 145 -5.99 0.78 5.11
N LEU A 146 -4.90 0.00 5.20
CA LEU A 146 -4.40 -0.78 4.08
C LEU A 146 -5.39 -1.84 3.63
N LEU A 147 -6.16 -2.45 4.55
CA LEU A 147 -7.25 -3.38 4.20
C LEU A 147 -8.36 -2.68 3.42
N ILE A 148 -8.76 -1.47 3.83
CA ILE A 148 -9.73 -0.65 3.09
C ILE A 148 -9.21 -0.31 1.69
N ILE A 149 -7.93 0.07 1.59
CA ILE A 149 -7.26 0.33 0.31
C ILE A 149 -7.29 -0.92 -0.58
N PHE A 150 -6.84 -2.06 -0.06
CA PHE A 150 -6.84 -3.34 -0.77
C PHE A 150 -8.23 -3.73 -1.28
N TRP A 151 -9.26 -3.62 -0.42
CA TRP A 151 -10.63 -3.94 -0.79
C TRP A 151 -11.17 -3.01 -1.90
N THR A 152 -10.85 -1.72 -1.81
CA THR A 152 -11.21 -0.73 -2.83
C THR A 152 -10.56 -1.06 -4.17
N LEU A 153 -9.27 -1.40 -4.18
CA LEU A 153 -8.54 -1.77 -5.39
C LEU A 153 -9.08 -3.06 -6.00
N LYS A 154 -9.39 -4.08 -5.18
CA LYS A 154 -10.02 -5.33 -5.66
C LYS A 154 -11.37 -5.08 -6.32
N ARG A 155 -12.18 -4.15 -5.79
CA ARG A 155 -13.44 -3.74 -6.43
C ARG A 155 -13.21 -3.00 -7.74
N LEU A 156 -12.20 -2.13 -7.79
CA LEU A 156 -11.84 -1.38 -8.99
C LEU A 156 -11.23 -2.27 -10.08
N ALA A 157 -10.57 -3.37 -9.72
CA ALA A 157 -10.00 -4.34 -10.66
C ALA A 157 -11.05 -4.98 -11.58
N LYS A 158 -12.33 -4.97 -11.21
CA LYS A 158 -13.43 -5.44 -12.08
C LYS A 158 -13.74 -4.49 -13.25
N ILE A 159 -13.19 -3.28 -13.24
CA ILE A 159 -13.42 -2.25 -14.25
C ILE A 159 -12.14 -2.10 -15.06
N LYS A 160 -12.23 -2.12 -16.39
CA LYS A 160 -11.08 -1.88 -17.27
C LYS A 160 -10.51 -0.48 -17.03
N ARG A 161 -9.20 -0.39 -16.79
CA ARG A 161 -8.47 0.87 -16.55
C ARG A 161 -7.23 0.96 -17.43
N ASN A 162 -6.70 2.17 -17.56
CA ASN A 162 -5.43 2.39 -18.25
C ASN A 162 -4.27 1.86 -17.40
N TYR A 163 -3.20 1.46 -18.06
CA TYR A 163 -2.00 0.98 -17.39
C TYR A 163 -1.37 2.07 -16.51
N GLY A 164 -0.92 1.67 -15.32
CA GLY A 164 -0.34 2.52 -14.29
C GLY A 164 -1.37 3.19 -13.38
N PHE A 165 -2.67 2.93 -13.60
CA PHE A 165 -3.73 3.45 -12.75
C PHE A 165 -3.66 2.87 -11.33
N PHE A 166 -3.47 1.56 -11.19
CA PHE A 166 -3.45 0.92 -9.87
C PHE A 166 -2.20 1.29 -9.08
N PHE A 167 -1.04 1.24 -9.74
CA PHE A 167 0.24 1.60 -9.14
C PHE A 167 0.24 3.05 -8.62
N SER A 168 -0.18 4.00 -9.45
CA SER A 168 -0.27 5.42 -9.04
C SER A 168 -1.28 5.63 -7.90
N THR A 169 -2.44 4.97 -7.96
CA THR A 169 -3.46 5.04 -6.89
C THR A 169 -2.93 4.50 -5.57
N VAL A 170 -2.22 3.36 -5.58
CA VAL A 170 -1.59 2.77 -4.39
C VAL A 170 -0.59 3.76 -3.78
N LEU A 171 0.31 4.32 -4.59
CA LEU A 171 1.30 5.28 -4.10
C LEU A 171 0.66 6.52 -3.49
N ILE A 172 -0.39 7.07 -4.10
CA ILE A 172 -1.14 8.22 -3.56
C ILE A 172 -1.74 7.87 -2.20
N LEU A 173 -2.48 6.76 -2.11
CA LEU A 173 -3.19 6.37 -0.90
C LEU A 173 -2.23 6.03 0.26
N VAL A 174 -1.14 5.31 -0.03
CA VAL A 174 -0.11 4.99 0.96
C VAL A 174 0.64 6.25 1.41
N SER A 175 0.94 7.17 0.49
CA SER A 175 1.60 8.43 0.85
C SER A 175 0.71 9.30 1.75
N LEU A 176 -0.60 9.38 1.46
CA LEU A 176 -1.56 10.08 2.32
C LEU A 176 -1.65 9.45 3.71
N LEU A 177 -1.67 8.12 3.79
CA LEU A 177 -1.63 7.40 5.07
C LEU A 177 -0.36 7.75 5.86
N ASN A 178 0.82 7.67 5.23
CA ASN A 178 2.09 8.00 5.88
C ASN A 178 2.13 9.46 6.38
N ILE A 179 1.64 10.42 5.59
CA ILE A 179 1.57 11.84 6.00
C ILE A 179 0.61 12.01 7.18
N SER A 180 -0.57 11.37 7.15
CA SER A 180 -1.55 11.46 8.24
C SER A 180 -1.02 10.90 9.56
N MET A 181 -0.17 9.87 9.48
CA MET A 181 0.41 9.19 10.64
C MET A 181 1.76 9.75 11.06
N PHE A 182 2.30 10.76 10.36
CA PHE A 182 3.63 11.31 10.58
C PHE A 182 3.91 11.68 12.05
N ARG A 183 2.96 12.34 12.73
CA ARG A 183 3.12 12.73 14.14
C ARG A 183 3.10 11.57 15.13
N LEU A 184 2.60 10.42 14.70
CA LEU A 184 2.43 9.22 15.52
C LEU A 184 3.57 8.21 15.31
N VAL A 185 4.43 8.42 14.31
CA VAL A 185 5.55 7.54 13.96
C VAL A 185 6.85 8.28 14.17
N GLU A 186 7.71 7.77 15.05
CA GLU A 186 9.05 8.34 15.26
C GLU A 186 9.85 8.38 13.95
N ALA A 187 10.48 9.53 13.68
CA ALA A 187 11.30 9.72 12.49
C ALA A 187 12.48 8.74 12.49
N LYS A 188 12.56 7.89 11.47
CA LYS A 188 13.66 6.92 11.32
C LYS A 188 15.02 7.61 11.31
N TYR A 189 15.11 8.73 10.60
CA TYR A 189 16.26 9.63 10.55
C TYR A 189 15.85 10.99 9.95
N LYS A 190 16.75 11.96 10.02
CA LYS A 190 16.60 13.24 9.29
C LYS A 190 17.34 13.18 7.96
N VAL A 191 16.63 13.46 6.88
CA VAL A 191 17.18 13.58 5.53
C VAL A 191 18.14 14.76 5.50
N PHE A 192 19.41 14.48 5.16
CA PHE A 192 20.52 15.45 5.21
C PHE A 192 20.64 16.19 6.55
N GLY A 193 20.25 15.54 7.66
CA GLY A 193 20.29 16.12 9.00
C GLY A 193 19.25 17.21 9.27
N LYS A 194 18.43 17.57 8.28
CA LYS A 194 17.57 18.77 8.32
C LYS A 194 16.08 18.45 8.39
N ALA A 195 15.58 17.56 7.53
CA ALA A 195 14.14 17.33 7.37
C ALA A 195 13.74 15.93 7.81
N GLU A 196 12.54 15.78 8.38
CA GLU A 196 12.07 14.48 8.84
C GLU A 196 11.72 13.55 7.66
N TYR A 197 12.34 12.36 7.65
CA TYR A 197 12.16 11.36 6.60
C TYR A 197 10.68 10.94 6.43
N ASN A 198 9.97 10.76 7.54
CA ASN A 198 8.56 10.34 7.56
C ASN A 198 7.59 11.41 7.01
N LEU A 199 8.07 12.61 6.66
CA LEU A 199 7.27 13.67 6.06
C LEU A 199 7.73 13.99 4.64
N LEU A 200 9.03 14.22 4.45
CA LEU A 200 9.58 14.70 3.17
C LEU A 200 9.38 13.68 2.05
N LEU A 201 9.71 12.41 2.29
CA LEU A 201 9.59 11.39 1.24
C LEU A 201 8.13 11.08 0.86
N PRO A 202 7.19 10.88 1.81
CA PRO A 202 5.78 10.74 1.45
C PRO A 202 5.22 11.91 0.64
N ILE A 203 5.58 13.16 0.97
CA ILE A 203 5.13 14.35 0.21
C ILE A 203 5.68 14.31 -1.21
N PHE A 204 6.98 14.01 -1.36
CA PHE A 204 7.61 13.89 -2.67
C PHE A 204 6.93 12.79 -3.52
N VAL A 205 6.71 11.61 -2.94
CA VAL A 205 6.02 10.50 -3.61
C VAL A 205 4.58 10.85 -3.94
N LEU A 206 3.86 11.56 -3.08
CA LEU A 206 2.50 12.03 -3.33
C LEU A 206 2.44 12.94 -4.56
N ILE A 207 3.36 13.90 -4.68
CA ILE A 207 3.42 14.82 -5.83
C ILE A 207 3.68 14.04 -7.12
N VAL A 208 4.72 13.19 -7.13
CA VAL A 208 5.09 12.41 -8.32
C VAL A 208 3.98 11.44 -8.73
N SER A 209 3.40 10.72 -7.78
CA SER A 209 2.33 9.75 -8.05
C SER A 209 1.05 10.42 -8.53
N THR A 210 0.71 11.60 -8.03
CA THR A 210 -0.43 12.40 -8.53
C THR A 210 -0.20 12.85 -9.97
N LEU A 211 1.01 13.31 -10.32
CA LEU A 211 1.35 13.66 -11.70
C LEU A 211 1.24 12.44 -12.62
N LEU A 212 1.82 11.30 -12.21
CA LEU A 212 1.73 10.05 -12.95
C LEU A 212 0.28 9.59 -13.13
N PHE A 213 -0.54 9.71 -12.09
CA PHE A 213 -1.96 9.34 -12.16
C PHE A 213 -2.68 10.10 -13.28
N TYR A 214 -2.52 11.43 -13.35
CA TYR A 214 -3.18 12.22 -14.40
C TYR A 214 -2.62 11.94 -15.80
N LEU A 215 -1.30 11.74 -15.92
CA LEU A 215 -0.67 11.42 -17.19
C LEU A 215 -1.11 10.06 -17.74
N LEU A 216 -1.23 9.04 -16.88
CA LEU A 216 -1.51 7.66 -17.28
C LEU A 216 -3.01 7.36 -17.41
N SER A 217 -3.84 8.01 -16.58
CA SER A 217 -5.29 7.80 -16.62
C SER A 217 -6.02 8.56 -17.74
N ALA A 218 -5.30 9.37 -18.53
CA ALA A 218 -5.86 10.27 -19.55
C ALA A 218 -6.99 11.17 -19.01
N ARG A 219 -6.98 11.44 -17.69
CA ARG A 219 -7.97 12.29 -17.02
C ARG A 219 -7.55 13.74 -17.08
N LYS A 220 -8.54 14.63 -17.19
CA LYS A 220 -8.30 16.08 -17.11
C LYS A 220 -8.58 16.55 -15.70
N PHE A 221 -7.59 17.20 -15.09
CA PHE A 221 -7.72 17.81 -13.77
C PHE A 221 -8.94 18.74 -13.66
N LYS A 222 -9.23 19.52 -14.70
CA LYS A 222 -10.38 20.44 -14.73
C LYS A 222 -11.72 19.71 -14.58
N ASP A 223 -11.87 18.55 -15.21
CA ASP A 223 -13.11 17.77 -15.17
C ASP A 223 -13.31 17.14 -13.78
N ASP A 224 -12.23 16.61 -13.19
CA ASP A 224 -12.26 16.05 -11.84
C ASP A 224 -12.52 17.14 -10.79
N LEU A 225 -11.95 18.34 -10.94
CA LEU A 225 -12.23 19.49 -10.07
C LEU A 225 -13.70 19.91 -10.17
N LYS A 226 -14.26 19.98 -11.39
CA LYS A 226 -15.67 20.29 -11.61
C LYS A 226 -16.60 19.26 -10.97
N ASN A 227 -16.28 17.97 -11.11
CA ASN A 227 -17.03 16.89 -10.48
C ASN A 227 -16.98 16.98 -8.95
N LEU A 228 -15.82 17.26 -8.39
CA LEU A 228 -15.64 17.42 -6.95
C LEU A 228 -16.42 18.63 -6.42
N MET A 229 -16.35 19.79 -7.10
CA MET A 229 -17.18 20.95 -6.78
C MET A 229 -18.67 20.63 -6.89
N GLY A 230 -19.09 19.89 -7.92
CA GLY A 230 -20.47 19.43 -8.09
C GLY A 230 -20.94 18.59 -6.89
N LEU A 231 -20.11 17.67 -6.41
CA LEU A 231 -20.39 16.87 -5.22
C LEU A 231 -20.50 17.72 -3.94
N ILE A 232 -19.62 18.71 -3.76
CA ILE A 232 -19.69 19.65 -2.63
C ILE A 232 -21.01 20.43 -2.68
N ILE A 233 -21.36 20.98 -3.84
CA ILE A 233 -22.60 21.75 -4.03
C ILE A 233 -23.83 20.87 -3.78
N LEU A 234 -23.85 19.64 -4.32
CA LEU A 234 -24.90 18.65 -4.04
C LEU A 234 -25.02 18.35 -2.54
N GLY A 235 -23.88 18.20 -1.85
CA GLY A 235 -23.83 18.02 -0.40
C GLY A 235 -24.44 19.21 0.36
N LEU A 236 -24.09 20.44 -0.04
CA LEU A 236 -24.62 21.67 0.54
C LEU A 236 -26.12 21.82 0.30
N PHE A 237 -26.61 21.51 -0.90
CA PHE A 237 -28.05 21.53 -1.18
C PHE A 237 -28.80 20.48 -0.38
N LYS A 238 -28.23 19.28 -0.24
CA LYS A 238 -28.82 18.23 0.60
C LYS A 238 -28.87 18.65 2.06
N LEU A 239 -27.81 19.25 2.59
CA LEU A 239 -27.79 19.80 3.96
C LEU A 239 -28.82 20.90 4.14
N LYS A 240 -28.89 21.87 3.22
CA LYS A 240 -29.88 22.95 3.26
C LYS A 240 -31.30 22.38 3.25
N ARG A 241 -31.58 21.41 2.37
CA ARG A 241 -32.88 20.75 2.24
C ARG A 241 -33.28 20.04 3.53
N ILE A 242 -32.36 19.30 4.15
CA ILE A 242 -32.56 18.66 5.47
C ILE A 242 -32.89 19.70 6.54
N LEU A 243 -32.18 20.84 6.57
CA LEU A 243 -32.42 21.89 7.58
C LEU A 243 -33.77 22.63 7.38
N THR A 244 -34.24 22.74 6.13
CA THR A 244 -35.48 23.46 5.81
C THR A 244 -36.74 22.59 5.83
N SER A 245 -36.61 21.28 5.62
CA SER A 245 -37.74 20.35 5.57
C SER A 245 -37.92 19.64 6.91
N PHE A 246 -39.05 19.88 7.57
CA PHE A 246 -39.38 19.22 8.84
C PHE A 246 -39.42 17.69 8.72
N SER A 247 -39.92 17.17 7.59
CA SER A 247 -39.99 15.72 7.34
C SER A 247 -38.60 15.08 7.20
N GLU A 248 -37.68 15.73 6.47
CA GLU A 248 -36.31 15.22 6.28
C GLU A 248 -35.45 15.41 7.52
N ALA A 249 -35.60 16.53 8.23
CA ALA A 249 -34.97 16.74 9.54
C ALA A 249 -35.37 15.64 10.52
N ASN A 250 -36.65 15.26 10.56
CA ASN A 250 -37.16 14.21 11.45
C ASN A 250 -36.63 12.81 11.04
N GLN A 251 -36.51 12.53 9.73
CA GLN A 251 -35.85 11.31 9.24
C GLN A 251 -34.36 11.25 9.66
N VAL A 252 -33.63 12.35 9.51
CA VAL A 252 -32.21 12.42 9.89
C VAL A 252 -32.06 12.30 11.42
N ALA A 253 -32.92 12.95 12.20
CA ALA A 253 -32.93 12.82 13.66
C ALA A 253 -33.18 11.36 14.08
N ARG A 254 -34.11 10.65 13.43
CA ARG A 254 -34.34 9.23 13.65
C ARG A 254 -33.11 8.38 13.29
N VAL A 255 -32.41 8.71 12.20
CA VAL A 255 -31.16 8.03 11.82
C VAL A 255 -30.04 8.29 12.83
N ILE A 256 -29.93 9.51 13.36
CA ILE A 256 -28.95 9.86 14.40
C ILE A 256 -29.25 9.11 15.71
N LEU A 257 -30.52 9.10 16.15
CA LEU A 257 -30.97 8.37 17.33
C LEU A 257 -30.71 6.86 17.21
N LEU A 258 -30.97 6.29 16.03
CA LEU A 258 -30.74 4.87 15.74
C LEU A 258 -29.30 4.59 15.26
N SER A 259 -28.43 5.59 15.20
CA SER A 259 -27.06 5.43 14.69
C SER A 259 -26.25 4.38 15.44
N PRO A 260 -26.37 4.17 16.78
CA PRO A 260 -25.66 3.08 17.45
C PRO A 260 -26.12 1.70 16.96
N LEU A 261 -27.42 1.54 16.70
CA LEU A 261 -28.00 0.29 16.20
C LEU A 261 -27.62 0.04 14.75
N TYR A 262 -27.64 1.08 13.91
CA TYR A 262 -27.17 1.00 12.53
C TYR A 262 -25.67 0.74 12.44
N LEU A 263 -24.85 1.36 13.29
CA LEU A 263 -23.41 1.09 13.39
C LEU A 263 -23.17 -0.35 13.81
N SER A 264 -23.86 -0.84 14.84
CA SER A 264 -23.76 -2.24 15.27
C SER A 264 -24.12 -3.21 14.15
N LYS A 265 -25.25 -2.98 13.47
CA LYS A 265 -25.68 -3.80 12.33
C LYS A 265 -24.68 -3.74 11.17
N PHE A 266 -24.19 -2.54 10.84
CA PHE A 266 -23.18 -2.34 9.81
C PHE A 266 -21.88 -3.07 10.16
N THR A 267 -21.41 -2.99 11.40
CA THR A 267 -20.22 -3.72 11.85
C THR A 267 -20.42 -5.22 11.78
N PHE A 268 -21.60 -5.72 12.17
CA PHE A 268 -21.94 -7.13 12.05
C PHE A 268 -21.96 -7.59 10.59
N ASP A 269 -22.61 -6.84 9.69
CA ASP A 269 -22.67 -7.13 8.26
C ASP A 269 -21.28 -7.07 7.63
N LEU A 270 -20.43 -6.12 8.04
CA LEU A 270 -19.03 -6.03 7.62
C LEU A 270 -18.24 -7.26 8.07
N VAL A 271 -18.32 -7.63 9.35
CA VAL A 271 -17.63 -8.83 9.88
C VAL A 271 -18.09 -10.07 9.13
N LYS A 272 -19.40 -10.20 8.87
CA LYS A 272 -19.96 -11.31 8.10
C LYS A 272 -19.46 -11.33 6.65
N LEU A 273 -19.41 -10.18 5.98
CA LEU A 273 -18.90 -10.05 4.62
C LEU A 273 -17.40 -10.37 4.55
N VAL A 274 -16.60 -9.80 5.45
CA VAL A 274 -15.15 -10.04 5.55
C VAL A 274 -14.89 -11.51 5.86
N GLY A 275 -15.62 -12.10 6.81
CA GLY A 275 -15.52 -13.52 7.14
C GLY A 275 -15.85 -14.43 5.96
N LYS A 276 -16.93 -14.12 5.22
CA LYS A 276 -17.29 -14.88 4.00
C LYS A 276 -16.23 -14.76 2.92
N GLU A 277 -15.65 -13.57 2.73
CA GLU A 277 -14.60 -13.35 1.73
C GLU A 277 -13.30 -14.05 2.10
N ILE A 278 -12.91 -14.04 3.38
CA ILE A 278 -11.77 -14.82 3.89
C ILE A 278 -12.02 -16.31 3.65
N GLN A 279 -13.22 -16.80 3.98
CA GLN A 279 -13.59 -18.20 3.74
C GLN A 279 -13.52 -18.58 2.26
N LEU A 280 -14.06 -17.74 1.37
CA LEU A 280 -13.96 -17.96 -0.08
C LEU A 280 -12.52 -17.94 -0.56
N SER A 281 -11.72 -16.97 -0.12
CA SER A 281 -10.31 -16.84 -0.48
C SER A 281 -9.49 -18.04 0.00
N LEU A 282 -9.76 -18.53 1.21
CA LEU A 282 -9.15 -19.75 1.76
C LEU A 282 -9.62 -21.00 1.01
N SER A 283 -10.89 -21.07 0.62
CA SER A 283 -11.42 -22.20 -0.16
C SER A 283 -10.83 -22.25 -1.57
N GLU A 284 -10.65 -21.10 -2.21
CA GLU A 284 -9.96 -20.98 -3.49
C GLU A 284 -8.49 -21.37 -3.33
N LEU A 285 -7.84 -20.95 -2.25
CA LEU A 285 -6.46 -21.32 -1.95
C LEU A 285 -6.32 -22.83 -1.70
N ALA A 286 -7.25 -23.45 -0.95
CA ALA A 286 -7.28 -24.89 -0.72
C ALA A 286 -7.49 -25.69 -2.02
N GLN A 287 -8.35 -25.21 -2.92
CA GLN A 287 -8.55 -25.79 -4.24
C GLN A 287 -7.27 -25.75 -5.09
N VAL A 288 -6.48 -24.69 -4.97
CA VAL A 288 -5.18 -24.58 -5.66
C VAL A 288 -4.19 -25.65 -5.17
N PHE A 289 -4.25 -26.03 -3.89
CA PHE A 289 -3.43 -27.13 -3.34
C PHE A 289 -4.03 -28.54 -3.57
N GLY A 290 -5.06 -28.66 -4.41
CA GLY A 290 -5.67 -29.94 -4.75
C GLY A 290 -6.62 -30.49 -3.69
N VAL A 291 -6.96 -29.70 -2.65
CA VAL A 291 -7.99 -30.06 -1.69
C VAL A 291 -9.35 -29.85 -2.37
N LYS A 292 -9.92 -30.95 -2.88
CA LYS A 292 -11.31 -30.95 -3.38
C LYS A 292 -12.27 -30.81 -2.19
N LYS A 293 -13.36 -30.07 -2.43
CA LYS A 293 -14.46 -29.83 -1.46
C LYS A 293 -14.93 -31.11 -0.78
#